data_AF-A0A7V0JH98-F1
#
_entry.id   AF-A0A7V0JH98-F1
#
_cell.length_a   1.000
_cell.length_b   1.000
_cell.length_c   1.000
_cell.angle_alpha   90.00
_cell.angle_beta   90.00
_cell.angle_gamma   90.00
#
_symmetry.space_group_name_H-M   'P 1'
#
loop_
_entity.id
_entity.type
_entity.pdbx_description
1 polymer ?
#
loop_
_entity_poly.entity_id
_entity_poly.type
_entity_poly.pdbx_seq_one_letter_code
_entity_poly.pdbx_strand_id
1 'polypeptide(L)'
;MKDLIGKAFLAGLGAVSLTREKLESVVDDLVKRGEVAREEKQKLLNDLVEAGEKHQNEIRGFIQKEVKKALEALDIPTRQDIRDLQKQIEKLGKSKN
;
A
#
# COMPACT_ATOMS: atom_id res chain seq x y z
N MET A 1 -14.31 16.36 -9.96
CA MET A 1 -13.37 15.93 -8.90
C MET A 1 -14.01 15.00 -7.86
N LYS A 2 -15.11 15.37 -7.18
CA LYS A 2 -15.78 14.50 -6.17
C LYS A 2 -16.08 13.08 -6.69
N ASP A 3 -16.54 12.99 -7.92
CA ASP A 3 -16.91 11.73 -8.58
C ASP A 3 -15.69 10.81 -8.86
N LEU A 4 -14.52 11.41 -9.12
CA LEU A 4 -13.27 10.69 -9.38
C LEU A 4 -12.70 10.12 -8.08
N ILE A 5 -12.83 10.84 -6.97
CA ILE A 5 -12.42 10.37 -5.63
C ILE A 5 -13.30 9.20 -5.19
N GLY A 6 -14.62 9.30 -5.39
CA GLY A 6 -15.54 8.20 -5.10
C GLY A 6 -15.23 6.94 -5.92
N LYS A 7 -14.94 7.10 -7.22
CA LYS A 7 -14.54 5.99 -8.10
C LYS A 7 -13.19 5.39 -7.72
N ALA A 8 -12.19 6.22 -7.38
CA ALA A 8 -10.88 5.74 -6.92
C ALA A 8 -10.97 5.00 -5.58
N PHE A 9 -11.83 5.48 -4.67
CA PHE A 9 -12.08 4.82 -3.39
C PHE A 9 -12.79 3.46 -3.59
N LEU A 10 -13.84 3.41 -4.40
CA LEU A 10 -14.54 2.17 -4.74
C LEU A 10 -13.64 1.17 -5.49
N ALA A 11 -12.82 1.65 -6.42
CA ALA A 11 -11.82 0.82 -7.11
C ALA A 11 -10.75 0.30 -6.14
N GLY A 12 -10.31 1.13 -5.19
CA GLY A 12 -9.39 0.74 -4.12
C GLY A 12 -9.99 -0.35 -3.22
N LEU A 13 -11.27 -0.23 -2.85
CA LEU A 13 -11.97 -1.28 -2.09
C LEU A 13 -12.10 -2.57 -2.89
N GLY A 14 -12.39 -2.49 -4.19
CA GLY A 14 -12.45 -3.66 -5.09
C GLY A 14 -11.10 -4.36 -5.24
N ALA A 15 -10.01 -3.60 -5.37
CA ALA A 15 -8.65 -4.13 -5.47
C ALA A 15 -8.15 -4.75 -4.15
N VAL A 16 -8.56 -4.19 -3.00
CA VAL A 16 -8.26 -4.76 -1.67
C VAL A 16 -9.14 -5.98 -1.37
N SER A 17 -10.32 -6.10 -1.97
CA SER A 17 -11.22 -7.25 -1.84
C SER A 17 -10.79 -8.48 -2.65
N LEU A 18 -9.76 -8.39 -3.49
CA LEU A 18 -9.16 -9.56 -4.15
C LEU A 18 -8.40 -10.39 -3.11
N THR A 19 -9.13 -11.29 -2.44
CA THR A 19 -8.58 -12.26 -1.49
C THR A 19 -8.11 -13.52 -2.21
N ARG A 20 -7.29 -14.32 -1.52
CA ARG A 20 -6.88 -15.65 -2.00
C ARG A 20 -8.08 -16.53 -2.37
N GLU A 21 -9.13 -16.51 -1.55
CA GLU A 21 -10.37 -17.26 -1.79
C GLU A 21 -11.06 -16.80 -3.08
N LYS A 22 -11.06 -15.48 -3.36
CA LYS A 22 -11.64 -14.94 -4.57
C LYS A 22 -10.82 -15.33 -5.80
N LEU A 23 -9.49 -15.25 -5.71
CA LEU A 23 -8.59 -15.72 -6.77
C LEU A 23 -8.77 -17.22 -7.03
N GLU A 24 -8.89 -18.03 -5.97
CA GLU A 24 -9.14 -19.46 -6.09
C GLU A 24 -10.43 -19.76 -6.84
N SER A 25 -11.53 -19.05 -6.52
CA SER A 25 -12.80 -19.22 -7.23
C SER A 25 -12.69 -18.91 -8.73
N VAL A 26 -11.91 -17.89 -9.09
CA VAL A 26 -11.70 -17.51 -10.50
C VAL A 26 -10.87 -18.56 -11.22
N VAL A 27 -9.77 -19.01 -10.61
CA VAL A 27 -8.91 -20.06 -11.19
C VAL A 27 -9.69 -21.37 -11.33
N ASP A 28 -10.54 -21.72 -10.35
CA ASP A 28 -11.41 -22.90 -10.43
C ASP A 28 -12.39 -22.83 -11.61
N ASP A 29 -12.95 -21.67 -11.89
CA ASP A 29 -13.85 -21.50 -13.02
C ASP A 29 -13.11 -21.59 -14.37
N LEU A 30 -11.85 -21.12 -14.45
CA LEU A 30 -11.00 -21.31 -15.62
C LEU A 30 -10.68 -22.79 -15.86
N VAL A 31 -10.41 -23.55 -14.79
CA VAL A 31 -10.20 -25.00 -14.87
C VAL A 31 -11.46 -25.72 -15.33
N LYS A 32 -12.64 -25.36 -14.80
CA LYS A 32 -13.92 -25.94 -15.24
C LYS A 32 -14.22 -25.68 -16.72
N ARG A 33 -13.81 -24.51 -17.22
CA ARG A 33 -13.95 -24.15 -18.65
C ARG A 33 -12.94 -24.84 -19.55
N GLY A 34 -11.95 -25.53 -18.98
CA GLY A 34 -10.85 -26.14 -19.72
C GLY A 34 -9.82 -25.13 -20.21
N GLU A 35 -9.86 -23.90 -19.72
CA GLU A 35 -8.90 -22.84 -20.06
C GLU A 35 -7.57 -23.00 -19.31
N VAL A 36 -7.59 -23.70 -18.17
CA VAL A 36 -6.41 -24.00 -17.34
C VAL A 36 -6.40 -25.49 -17.01
N ALA A 37 -5.23 -26.13 -17.14
CA ALA A 37 -5.07 -27.53 -16.79
C ALA A 37 -5.17 -27.74 -15.27
N ARG A 38 -5.74 -28.86 -14.81
CA ARG A 38 -5.98 -29.10 -13.37
C ARG A 38 -4.66 -29.12 -12.59
N GLU A 39 -3.60 -29.61 -13.19
CA GLU A 39 -2.27 -29.73 -12.62
C GLU A 39 -1.62 -28.35 -12.43
N GLU A 40 -2.04 -27.35 -13.22
CA GLU A 40 -1.52 -25.99 -13.22
C GLU A 40 -2.29 -25.04 -12.29
N LYS A 41 -3.48 -25.44 -11.79
CA LYS A 41 -4.32 -24.63 -10.89
C LYS A 41 -3.52 -23.99 -9.76
N GLN A 42 -2.79 -24.81 -9.02
CA GLN A 42 -2.11 -24.35 -7.79
C GLN A 42 -0.98 -23.37 -8.11
N LYS A 43 -0.28 -23.60 -9.22
CA LYS A 43 0.79 -22.73 -9.69
C LYS A 43 0.24 -21.37 -10.07
N LEU A 44 -0.80 -21.33 -10.91
CA LEU A 44 -1.44 -20.08 -11.33
C LEU A 44 -2.01 -19.29 -10.15
N LEU A 45 -2.66 -19.97 -9.20
CA LEU A 45 -3.17 -19.32 -7.99
C LEU A 45 -2.05 -18.67 -7.17
N ASN A 46 -0.93 -19.39 -6.97
CA ASN A 46 0.21 -18.86 -6.22
C ASN A 46 0.86 -17.67 -6.94
N ASP A 47 1.06 -17.77 -8.26
CA ASP A 47 1.63 -16.69 -9.07
C ASP A 47 0.77 -15.41 -8.99
N LEU A 48 -0.56 -15.55 -9.03
CA LEU A 48 -1.49 -14.42 -8.90
C LEU A 48 -1.46 -13.78 -7.51
N VAL A 49 -1.36 -14.59 -6.45
CA VAL A 49 -1.23 -14.08 -5.07
C VAL A 49 0.08 -13.32 -4.91
N GLU A 50 1.20 -13.91 -5.34
CA GLU A 50 2.53 -13.30 -5.23
C GLU A 50 2.63 -12.00 -6.03
N ALA A 51 2.10 -11.98 -7.26
CA ALA A 51 2.04 -10.78 -8.07
C ALA A 51 1.19 -9.68 -7.40
N GLY A 52 0.06 -10.06 -6.80
CA GLY A 52 -0.80 -9.16 -6.04
C GLY A 52 -0.07 -8.53 -4.85
N GLU A 53 0.62 -9.33 -4.04
CA GLU A 53 1.38 -8.87 -2.88
C GLU A 53 2.52 -7.91 -3.29
N LYS A 54 3.25 -8.25 -4.36
CA LYS A 54 4.31 -7.39 -4.89
C LYS A 54 3.77 -6.03 -5.32
N HIS A 55 2.69 -6.00 -6.10
CA HIS A 55 2.08 -4.74 -6.56
C HIS A 55 1.50 -3.92 -5.41
N GLN A 56 0.90 -4.56 -4.39
CA GLN A 56 0.44 -3.85 -3.20
C GLN A 56 1.57 -3.12 -2.47
N ASN A 57 2.75 -3.75 -2.36
CA ASN A 57 3.92 -3.14 -1.73
C ASN A 57 4.47 -1.96 -2.54
N GLU A 58 4.53 -2.09 -3.87
CA GLU A 58 4.95 -1.01 -4.77
C GLU A 58 4.02 0.20 -4.67
N ILE A 59 2.70 -0.02 -4.72
CA ILE A 59 1.69 1.03 -4.58
C ILE A 59 1.79 1.69 -3.20
N ARG A 60 1.93 0.91 -2.12
CA ARG A 60 2.08 1.45 -0.77
C ARG A 60 3.32 2.35 -0.66
N GLY A 61 4.45 1.92 -1.22
CA GLY A 61 5.68 2.72 -1.24
C GLY A 61 5.52 4.01 -2.03
N PHE A 62 4.87 3.96 -3.19
CA PHE A 62 4.55 5.14 -3.99
C PHE A 62 3.68 6.13 -3.21
N ILE A 63 2.57 5.67 -2.61
CA ILE A 63 1.68 6.53 -1.81
C ILE A 63 2.43 7.18 -0.65
N GLN A 64 3.23 6.40 0.10
CA GLN A 64 4.02 6.95 1.21
C GLN A 64 4.98 8.04 0.74
N LYS A 65 5.64 7.85 -0.40
CA LYS A 65 6.55 8.83 -1.00
C LYS A 65 5.81 10.11 -1.41
N GLU A 66 4.69 9.99 -2.10
CA GLU A 66 3.92 11.17 -2.55
C GLU A 66 3.30 11.93 -1.37
N VAL A 67 2.79 11.24 -0.35
CA VAL A 67 2.32 11.88 0.89
C VAL A 67 3.46 12.62 1.58
N LYS A 68 4.64 11.99 1.71
CA LYS A 68 5.80 12.65 2.32
C LYS A 68 6.19 13.93 1.57
N LYS A 69 6.27 13.89 0.24
CA LYS A 69 6.53 15.08 -0.58
C LYS A 69 5.48 16.17 -0.40
N ALA A 70 4.21 15.80 -0.31
CA ALA A 70 3.13 16.76 -0.11
C ALA A 70 3.24 17.46 1.26
N LEU A 71 3.58 16.72 2.32
CA LEU A 71 3.82 17.27 3.65
C LEU A 71 5.04 18.21 3.65
N GLU A 72 6.13 17.81 2.99
CA GLU A 72 7.33 18.65 2.81
C GLU A 72 7.00 19.95 2.06
N ALA A 73 6.21 19.88 0.97
CA ALA A 73 5.81 21.05 0.20
C ALA A 73 4.89 22.02 0.97
N LEU A 74 4.23 21.55 2.03
CA LEU A 74 3.40 22.36 2.93
C LEU A 74 4.18 22.84 4.17
N ASP A 75 5.51 22.63 4.20
CA ASP A 75 6.38 22.92 5.34
C ASP A 75 5.88 22.32 6.66
N ILE A 76 5.25 21.13 6.60
CA ILE A 76 4.76 20.43 7.80
C ILE A 76 5.93 19.68 8.44
N PRO A 77 6.36 20.04 9.65
CA PRO A 77 7.49 19.40 10.31
C PRO A 77 7.16 17.98 10.74
N THR A 78 8.17 17.10 10.69
CA THR A 78 8.05 15.73 11.16
C THR A 78 8.14 15.66 12.69
N ARG A 79 7.70 14.53 13.25
CA ARG A 79 7.90 14.25 14.67
C ARG A 79 9.39 14.21 15.05
N GLN A 80 10.28 13.89 14.10
CA GLN A 80 11.71 13.88 14.36
C GLN A 80 12.27 15.28 14.53
N ASP A 81 11.85 16.22 13.67
CA ASP A 81 12.23 17.63 13.76
C ASP A 81 11.87 18.21 15.14
N ILE A 82 10.68 17.88 15.64
CA ILE A 82 10.23 18.30 16.99
C ILE A 82 11.14 17.72 18.08
N ARG A 83 11.50 16.42 18.00
CA ARG A 83 12.38 15.77 18.98
C ARG A 83 13.78 16.36 18.98
N ASP A 84 14.31 16.71 17.82
CA ASP A 84 15.63 17.29 17.71
C ASP A 84 15.65 18.73 18.22
N LEU A 85 14.58 19.50 18.02
CA LEU A 85 14.39 20.80 18.67
C LEU A 85 14.32 20.68 20.20
N GLN A 86 13.57 19.71 20.73
CA GLN A 86 13.50 19.46 22.18
C GLN A 86 14.89 19.20 22.78
N LYS A 87 15.70 18.34 22.15
CA LYS A 87 17.07 18.05 22.61
C LYS A 87 17.97 19.29 22.58
N GLN A 88 17.83 20.15 21.58
CA GLN A 88 18.61 21.40 21.50
C GLN A 88 18.22 22.36 22.63
N ILE A 89 16.93 22.50 22.90
CA ILE A 89 16.42 23.33 24.01
C ILE A 89 16.96 22.82 25.36
N GLU A 90 16.94 21.51 25.59
CA GLU A 90 17.49 20.91 26.81
C GLU A 90 19.00 21.18 26.97
N LYS A 91 19.78 21.08 25.89
CA LYS A 91 21.22 21.36 25.91
C LYS A 91 21.50 22.84 26.24
N LEU A 92 20.77 23.75 25.61
CA LEU A 92 20.90 25.19 25.87
C LEU A 92 20.49 25.55 27.30
N GLY A 93 19.42 24.93 27.82
CA GLY A 93 18.98 25.10 29.20
C GLY A 93 20.01 24.61 30.21
N LYS A 94 20.72 23.51 29.92
CA LYS A 94 21.81 23.00 30.77
C LYS A 94 23.10 23.81 30.71
N SER A 95 23.38 24.50 29.60
CA SER A 95 24.58 25.33 29.44
C SER A 95 24.48 26.71 30.12
N LYS A 96 23.28 27.10 30.59
CA LYS A 96 23.01 28.42 31.17
C LYS A 96 23.01 28.42 32.70
N ASN A 97 23.18 27.26 33.33
CA ASN A 97 23.41 27.05 34.76
C ASN A 97 24.84 26.56 34.99
#